data_AF-A0A938BSY3-F1
#
_entry.id   AF-A0A938BSY3-F1
#
_cell.length_a   1.000
_cell.length_b   1.000
_cell.length_c   1.000
_cell.angle_alpha   90.00
_cell.angle_beta   90.00
_cell.angle_gamma   90.00
#
_symmetry.space_group_name_H-M   'P 1'
#
loop_
_entity.id
_entity.type
_entity.pdbx_description
1 polymer ?
#
loop_
_entity_poly.entity_id
_entity_poly.type
_entity_poly.pdbx_seq_one_letter_code
_entity_poly.pdbx_strand_id
1 'polypeptide(L)'
;MTVLNISFQDSEGKVFGRPDQVEMDIVVTNGVCMAIEIKSSVDKQAIYLFDRKVQVYSEREGRTVNRKIVISPMVDSRAFRVAKELGIEVFTRSDDEALFRRTEQTS
;
A
#
# COMPACT_ATOMS: atom_id res chain seq x y z
N MET A 1 -9.62 -15.88 4.24
CA MET A 1 -8.65 -14.89 3.71
C MET A 1 -8.10 -15.44 2.41
N THR A 2 -8.15 -14.64 1.36
CA THR A 2 -7.60 -14.98 0.04
C THR A 2 -6.49 -14.00 -0.28
N VAL A 3 -5.35 -14.51 -0.74
CA VAL A 3 -4.24 -13.71 -1.25
C VAL A 3 -4.18 -13.90 -2.75
N LEU A 4 -4.12 -12.80 -3.49
CA LEU A 4 -4.09 -12.77 -4.94
C LEU A 4 -2.86 -11.99 -5.36
N ASN A 5 -1.97 -12.64 -6.11
CA ASN A 5 -0.94 -11.93 -6.84
C ASN A 5 -1.53 -11.52 -8.19
N ILE A 6 -1.66 -10.21 -8.40
CA ILE A 6 -2.28 -9.63 -9.58
C ILE A 6 -1.17 -9.13 -10.50
N SER A 7 -1.26 -9.49 -11.77
CA SER A 7 -0.39 -9.00 -12.82
C SER A 7 -1.22 -8.62 -14.05
N PHE A 8 -1.05 -7.40 -14.56
CA PHE A 8 -1.74 -6.93 -15.75
C PHE A 8 -0.91 -5.94 -16.57
N GLN A 9 -1.17 -5.91 -17.88
CA GLN A 9 -0.57 -4.93 -18.78
C GLN A 9 -1.34 -3.60 -18.71
N ASP A 10 -0.67 -2.51 -18.36
CA ASP A 10 -1.19 -1.15 -18.45
C ASP A 10 -0.77 -0.56 -19.81
N SER A 11 -1.58 -0.77 -20.84
CA SER A 11 -1.28 -0.30 -22.20
C SER A 11 -1.40 1.22 -22.38
N GLU A 12 -2.07 1.91 -21.47
CA GLU A 12 -2.24 3.37 -21.51
C GLU A 12 -1.12 4.11 -20.77
N GLY A 13 -0.35 3.39 -19.94
CA GLY A 13 0.74 3.96 -19.15
C GLY A 13 0.27 4.84 -18.01
N LYS A 14 -0.91 4.57 -17.45
CA LYS A 14 -1.48 5.31 -16.32
C LYS A 14 -0.62 5.22 -15.06
N VAL A 15 0.05 4.08 -14.84
CA VAL A 15 0.88 3.84 -13.66
C VAL A 15 2.27 4.46 -13.82
N PHE A 16 2.97 4.12 -14.90
CA PHE A 16 4.40 4.46 -15.08
C PHE A 16 4.67 5.60 -16.07
N GLY A 17 3.62 6.18 -16.68
CA GLY A 17 3.75 7.20 -17.73
C GLY A 17 4.08 6.62 -19.12
N ARG A 18 4.13 5.29 -19.25
CA ARG A 18 4.32 4.55 -20.50
C ARG A 18 3.72 3.15 -20.36
N PRO A 19 3.41 2.46 -21.47
CA PRO A 19 2.94 1.08 -21.41
C PRO A 19 3.93 0.18 -20.67
N ASP A 20 3.47 -0.51 -19.63
CA ASP A 20 4.32 -1.41 -18.83
C ASP A 20 3.48 -2.46 -18.09
N GLN A 21 4.16 -3.49 -17.57
CA GLN A 21 3.54 -4.51 -16.73
C GLN A 21 3.36 -3.97 -15.30
N VAL A 22 2.18 -4.17 -14.73
CA VAL A 22 1.85 -3.80 -13.35
C VAL A 22 1.64 -5.05 -12.52
N GLU A 23 2.35 -5.11 -11.39
CA GLU A 23 2.21 -6.16 -10.38
C GLU A 23 1.76 -5.57 -9.03
N MET A 24 0.87 -6.30 -8.35
CA MET A 24 0.29 -5.95 -7.06
C MET A 24 -0.12 -7.18 -6.27
N ASP A 25 -0.01 -7.11 -4.94
CA ASP A 25 -0.59 -8.10 -4.04
C ASP A 25 -1.91 -7.58 -3.45
N ILE A 26 -2.97 -8.37 -3.59
CA ILE A 26 -4.31 -8.08 -3.07
C ILE A 26 -4.69 -9.14 -2.03
N VAL A 27 -5.19 -8.69 -0.89
CA VAL A 27 -5.75 -9.55 0.14
C VAL A 27 -7.23 -9.27 0.29
N VAL A 28 -8.05 -10.32 0.25
CA VAL A 28 -9.50 -10.24 0.50
C VAL A 28 -9.86 -11.07 1.71
N THR A 29 -10.45 -10.45 2.73
CA THR A 29 -10.93 -11.15 3.92
C THR A 29 -12.20 -10.51 4.45
N ASN A 30 -13.23 -11.31 4.75
CA ASN A 30 -14.53 -10.84 5.24
C ASN A 30 -15.14 -9.68 4.40
N GLY A 31 -15.00 -9.76 3.07
CA GLY A 31 -15.47 -8.71 2.15
C GLY A 31 -14.59 -7.46 2.08
N VAL A 32 -13.53 -7.37 2.88
CA VAL A 32 -12.56 -6.26 2.85
C VAL A 32 -11.46 -6.57 1.85
N CYS A 33 -11.32 -5.72 0.83
CA CYS A 33 -10.26 -5.76 -0.18
C CYS A 33 -9.12 -4.82 0.21
N MET A 34 -7.90 -5.34 0.27
CA MET A 34 -6.71 -4.60 0.69
C MET A 34 -5.61 -4.76 -0.35
N ALA A 35 -4.97 -3.67 -0.74
CA ALA A 35 -3.74 -3.71 -1.50
C ALA A 35 -2.55 -3.61 -0.55
N ILE A 36 -1.52 -4.44 -0.77
CA ILE A 36 -0.33 -4.50 0.08
C ILE A 36 0.92 -4.37 -0.79
N GLU A 37 1.88 -3.57 -0.35
CA GLU A 37 3.23 -3.52 -0.91
C GLU A 37 4.25 -3.67 0.23
N ILE A 38 5.23 -4.56 0.04
CA ILE A 38 6.33 -4.76 0.99
C ILE A 38 7.63 -4.33 0.32
N LYS A 39 8.38 -3.42 0.94
CA LYS A 39 9.70 -2.98 0.44
C LYS A 39 10.69 -2.86 1.60
N SER A 40 11.98 -3.02 1.31
CA SER A 40 13.04 -2.80 2.31
C SER A 40 13.23 -1.32 2.64
N SER A 41 12.90 -0.43 1.70
CA SER A 41 12.93 1.01 1.87
C SER A 41 11.83 1.65 1.03
N VAL A 42 11.22 2.72 1.56
CA VAL A 42 10.12 3.44 0.91
C VAL A 42 10.41 4.93 0.93
N ASP A 43 10.46 5.51 -0.27
CA ASP A 43 10.55 6.94 -0.48
C ASP A 43 9.19 7.52 -0.93
N LYS A 44 9.15 8.83 -1.16
CA LYS A 44 7.94 9.52 -1.61
C LYS A 44 7.41 8.98 -2.94
N GLN A 45 8.30 8.60 -3.86
CA GLN A 45 7.93 8.15 -5.20
C GLN A 45 7.27 6.78 -5.15
N ALA A 46 7.80 5.87 -4.33
CA ALA A 46 7.23 4.55 -4.10
C ALA A 46 5.77 4.63 -3.59
N ILE A 47 5.47 5.57 -2.70
CA ILE A 47 4.11 5.82 -2.19
C ILE A 47 3.15 6.25 -3.31
N TYR A 48 3.52 7.25 -4.11
CA TYR A 48 2.69 7.70 -5.24
C TYR A 48 2.52 6.62 -6.32
N LEU A 49 3.56 5.82 -6.53
CA LEU A 49 3.51 4.72 -7.47
C LEU A 49 2.53 3.64 -7.00
N PHE A 50 2.63 3.25 -5.72
CA PHE A 50 1.71 2.29 -5.12
C PHE A 50 0.25 2.79 -5.19
N ASP A 51 0.01 4.06 -4.87
CA ASP A 51 -1.34 4.65 -4.97
C ASP A 51 -1.91 4.58 -6.39
N ARG A 52 -1.11 4.94 -7.41
CA ARG A 52 -1.53 4.85 -8.82
C ARG A 52 -1.81 3.43 -9.26
N LYS A 53 -0.98 2.46 -8.86
CA LYS A 53 -1.25 1.03 -9.12
C LYS A 53 -2.62 0.64 -8.57
N VAL A 54 -2.92 1.01 -7.33
CA VAL A 54 -4.21 0.72 -6.68
C VAL A 54 -5.39 1.36 -7.41
N GLN A 55 -5.27 2.62 -7.82
CA GLN A 55 -6.32 3.32 -8.58
C GLN A 55 -6.63 2.61 -9.89
N VAL A 56 -5.59 2.32 -10.69
CA VAL A 56 -5.75 1.64 -11.99
C VAL A 56 -6.35 0.24 -11.81
N TYR A 57 -5.90 -0.50 -10.80
CA TYR A 57 -6.51 -1.79 -10.46
C TYR A 57 -7.99 -1.64 -10.09
N SER A 58 -8.32 -0.69 -9.21
CA SER A 58 -9.68 -0.47 -8.71
C SER A 58 -10.65 -0.11 -9.83
N GLU A 59 -10.22 0.77 -10.74
CA GLU A 59 -10.97 1.17 -11.93
C GLU A 59 -11.17 -0.01 -12.88
N ARG A 60 -10.10 -0.76 -13.19
CA ARG A 60 -10.12 -1.88 -14.13
C ARG A 60 -11.03 -3.01 -13.68
N GLU A 61 -10.97 -3.36 -12.40
CA GLU A 61 -11.73 -4.49 -11.84
C GLU A 61 -13.12 -4.08 -11.32
N GLY A 62 -13.48 -2.79 -11.40
CA GLY A 62 -14.74 -2.26 -10.87
C GLY A 62 -14.92 -2.54 -9.37
N ARG A 63 -13.80 -2.62 -8.63
CA ARG A 63 -13.78 -3.05 -7.22
C ARG A 63 -13.11 -2.00 -6.36
N THR A 64 -13.80 -1.56 -5.32
CA THR A 64 -13.22 -0.69 -4.29
C THR A 64 -12.12 -1.42 -3.52
N VAL A 65 -10.94 -0.81 -3.41
CA VAL A 65 -9.89 -1.21 -2.47
C VAL A 65 -10.11 -0.45 -1.17
N ASN A 66 -10.46 -1.17 -0.10
CA ASN A 66 -10.83 -0.57 1.18
C ASN A 66 -9.62 -0.06 1.98
N ARG A 67 -8.46 -0.73 1.85
CA ARG A 67 -7.23 -0.37 2.55
C ARG A 67 -6.03 -0.46 1.63
N LYS A 68 -5.12 0.49 1.77
CA LYS A 68 -3.83 0.54 1.07
C LYS A 68 -2.74 0.45 2.12
N ILE A 69 -1.94 -0.60 2.08
CA ILE A 69 -0.98 -0.92 3.13
C ILE A 69 0.42 -1.01 2.54
N VAL A 70 1.37 -0.30 3.16
CA VAL A 70 2.79 -0.40 2.86
C VAL A 70 3.52 -0.90 4.10
N ILE A 71 4.33 -1.94 3.94
CA ILE A 71 5.14 -2.51 5.02
C ILE A 71 6.61 -2.32 4.67
N SER A 72 7.36 -1.62 5.52
CA SER A 72 8.79 -1.40 5.30
C SER A 72 9.53 -1.10 6.59
N PRO A 73 10.74 -1.67 6.81
CA PRO A 73 11.57 -1.33 7.97
C PRO A 73 12.15 0.09 7.89
N MET A 74 12.19 0.71 6.70
CA MET A 74 12.78 2.02 6.48
C MET A 74 11.86 2.86 5.60
N VAL A 75 11.45 4.02 6.09
CA VAL A 75 10.52 4.91 5.38
C VAL A 75 11.00 6.35 5.54
N ASP A 76 11.17 7.07 4.44
CA ASP A 76 11.51 8.50 4.45
C ASP A 76 10.37 9.27 5.14
N SER A 77 10.71 10.22 6.02
CA SER A 77 9.74 11.13 6.67
C SER A 77 8.72 11.79 5.72
N ARG A 78 9.14 12.12 4.50
CA ARG A 78 8.27 12.68 3.45
C ARG A 78 7.31 11.63 2.89
N ALA A 79 7.72 10.38 2.83
CA ALA A 79 6.87 9.27 2.41
C ALA A 79 5.73 9.05 3.42
N PHE A 80 5.99 9.12 4.73
CA PHE A 80 4.94 9.07 5.75
C PHE A 80 3.89 10.16 5.58
N ARG A 81 4.32 11.40 5.33
CA ARG A 81 3.41 12.53 5.13
C ARG A 81 2.48 12.28 3.94
N VAL A 82 3.05 11.90 2.80
CA VAL A 82 2.28 11.62 1.58
C VAL A 82 1.38 10.41 1.76
N ALA A 83 1.86 9.34 2.41
CA ALA A 83 1.05 8.17 2.69
C ALA A 83 -0.20 8.53 3.50
N LYS A 84 -0.04 9.35 4.55
CA LYS A 84 -1.17 9.85 5.35
C LYS A 84 -2.16 10.66 4.52
N GLU A 85 -1.67 11.57 3.68
CA GLU A 85 -2.52 12.39 2.79
C GLU A 85 -3.32 11.53 1.79
N LEU A 86 -2.74 10.42 1.33
CA LEU A 86 -3.37 9.49 0.39
C LEU A 86 -4.19 8.38 1.08
N GLY A 87 -4.28 8.35 2.42
CA GLY A 87 -4.97 7.29 3.16
C GLY A 87 -4.29 5.92 3.02
N ILE A 88 -2.96 5.90 2.99
CA ILE A 88 -2.12 4.70 2.94
C ILE A 88 -1.56 4.45 4.33
N GLU A 89 -1.86 3.26 4.86
CA GLU A 89 -1.35 2.78 6.14
C GLU A 89 0.09 2.30 5.94
N VAL A 90 1.01 2.86 6.73
CA VAL A 90 2.42 2.46 6.72
C VAL A 90 2.73 1.75 8.02
N PHE A 91 3.22 0.53 7.92
CA PHE A 91 3.73 -0.24 9.06
C PHE A 91 5.24 -0.36 8.95
N THR A 92 5.94 0.18 9.95
CA THR A 92 7.39 0.07 10.10
C THR A 92 7.74 -0.55 11.45
N ARG A 93 8.98 -1.05 11.57
CA ARG A 93 9.49 -1.73 12.77
C ARG A 93 9.41 -0.87 14.05
N SER A 94 9.29 0.45 13.93
CA SER A 94 9.13 1.37 15.07
C SER A 94 7.68 1.55 15.54
N ASP A 95 6.68 1.11 14.78
CA ASP A 95 5.27 1.25 15.17
C ASP A 95 4.91 0.31 16.34
N ASP A 96 5.68 -0.76 16.54
CA ASP A 96 5.56 -1.65 17.70
C ASP A 96 5.93 -0.95 19.01
N GLU A 97 6.92 -0.04 19.06
CA GLU A 97 7.33 0.59 20.32
C GLU A 97 6.29 1.56 20.89
N ALA A 98 5.57 2.28 20.02
CA ALA A 98 4.57 3.26 20.46
C ALA A 98 3.24 2.61 20.89
N LEU A 99 2.88 1.47 20.27
CA LEU A 99 1.73 0.66 20.68
C LEU A 99 2.00 -0.13 21.96
N PHE A 100 3.21 -0.69 22.13
CA PHE A 100 3.60 -1.42 23.34
C PHE A 100 3.63 -0.52 24.59
N ARG A 101 4.08 0.74 24.45
CA ARG A 101 4.08 1.71 25.57
C ARG A 101 2.68 2.16 25.99
N ARG A 102 1.66 2.04 25.13
CA ARG A 102 0.28 2.41 25.47
C ARG A 102 -0.46 1.31 26.24
N THR A 103 -0.10 0.04 26.02
CA THR A 103 -0.66 -1.08 26.78
C THR A 103 -0.08 -1.18 28.19
N GLU A 104 1.18 -0.77 28.39
CA GLU A 104 1.88 -0.81 29.70
C GLU A 104 1.49 0.34 30.66
N GLN A 105 0.80 1.38 30.20
CA GLN A 105 0.36 2.51 31.04
C GLN A 105 -1.10 2.41 31.53
N THR A 106 -1.79 1.31 31.22
CA THR A 106 -3.17 1.05 31.70
C THR A 106 -3.25 -0.20 32.59
N SER A 107 -2.14 -0.62 33.20
CA SER A 107 -2.09 -1.71 34.19
C SER A 107 -1.54 -1.24 35.52
#